data_AF-A0A552RJI2-F1
#
_entry.id   AF-A0A552RJI2-F1
#
_cell.length_a   1.000
_cell.length_b   1.000
_cell.length_c   1.000
_cell.angle_alpha   90.00
_cell.angle_beta   90.00
_cell.angle_gamma   90.00
#
_symmetry.space_group_name_H-M   'P 1'
#
loop_
_entity.id
_entity.type
_entity.pdbx_description
1 polymer ?
#
loop_
_entity_poly.entity_id
_entity_poly.type
_entity_poly.pdbx_seq_one_letter_code
_entity_poly.pdbx_strand_id
1 'polypeptide(L)'
;MAPGTRVVVVRDADWDGPWQAVEFTGTVDAAIAPEPNAHPQALDGELVYMVAFDSPQYTSDGDGPFRKAQVWGRYLRGEPGPGPRKVPG
;
A
#
# COMPACT_ATOMS: atom_id res chain seq x y z
N MET A 1 -7.13 -2.70 6.34
CA MET A 1 -6.79 -1.31 6.75
C MET A 1 -7.96 -0.40 6.46
N ALA A 2 -8.17 0.65 7.26
CA ALA A 2 -9.28 1.57 7.01
C ALA A 2 -8.97 2.50 5.83
N PRO A 3 -9.98 2.97 5.07
CA PRO A 3 -9.80 4.06 4.11
C PRO A 3 -9.14 5.29 4.77
N GLY A 4 -8.22 5.95 4.08
CA GLY A 4 -7.41 7.06 4.63
C GLY A 4 -6.21 6.64 5.49
N THR A 5 -5.98 5.34 5.72
CA THR A 5 -4.83 4.86 6.48
C THR A 5 -3.53 5.16 5.76
N ARG A 6 -2.54 5.68 6.49
CA ARG A 6 -1.16 5.84 6.05
C ARG A 6 -0.44 4.50 5.98
N VAL A 7 0.23 4.24 4.86
CA VAL A 7 0.85 2.95 4.58
C VAL A 7 2.23 3.10 3.97
N VAL A 8 3.06 2.09 4.19
CA VAL A 8 4.23 1.79 3.40
C VAL A 8 3.88 0.62 2.49
N VAL A 9 4.07 0.80 1.18
CA VAL A 9 4.11 -0.31 0.23
C VAL A 9 5.46 -0.99 0.40
N VAL A 10 5.43 -2.26 0.81
CA VAL A 10 6.64 -3.05 1.10
C VAL A 10 6.95 -4.00 -0.04
N ARG A 11 8.24 -4.30 -0.20
CA ARG A 11 8.69 -5.32 -1.15
C ARG A 11 8.33 -6.71 -0.65
N ASP A 12 8.09 -7.62 -1.59
CA ASP A 12 8.10 -9.05 -1.31
C ASP A 12 9.55 -9.49 -1.02
N ALA A 13 9.75 -10.42 -0.09
CA ALA A 13 11.09 -10.91 0.23
C ALA A 13 11.68 -11.77 -0.89
N ASP A 14 10.81 -12.45 -1.64
CA ASP A 14 11.19 -13.42 -2.68
C ASP A 14 10.95 -12.90 -4.10
N TRP A 15 10.39 -11.68 -4.22
CA TRP A 15 10.11 -11.04 -5.50
C TRP A 15 10.38 -9.54 -5.46
N ASP A 16 11.03 -9.02 -6.49
CA ASP A 16 11.34 -7.59 -6.61
C ASP A 16 10.10 -6.71 -6.73
N GLY A 17 8.93 -7.33 -6.93
CA GLY A 17 7.67 -6.64 -7.07
C GLY A 17 7.58 -5.93 -8.43
N PRO A 18 6.44 -5.29 -8.71
CA PRO A 18 6.23 -4.61 -9.97
C PRO A 18 6.84 -3.20 -9.99
N TRP A 19 7.42 -2.72 -8.88
CA TRP A 19 7.86 -1.33 -8.72
C TRP A 19 9.39 -1.24 -8.69
N GLN A 20 9.95 -0.17 -9.27
CA GLN A 20 11.39 0.10 -9.16
C GLN A 20 11.81 0.46 -7.74
N ALA A 21 10.95 1.20 -7.02
CA ALA A 21 11.22 1.58 -5.65
C ALA A 21 11.05 0.37 -4.71
N VAL A 22 12.02 0.17 -3.82
CA VAL A 22 12.04 -0.95 -2.87
C VAL A 22 10.91 -0.83 -1.84
N GLU A 23 10.75 0.34 -1.23
CA GLU A 23 9.60 0.67 -0.38
C GLU A 23 9.24 2.14 -0.59
N PHE A 24 7.95 2.45 -0.51
CA PHE A 24 7.48 3.83 -0.64
C PHE A 24 6.17 4.05 0.09
N THR A 25 5.90 5.30 0.45
CA THR A 25 4.75 5.68 1.26
C THR A 25 3.55 6.08 0.42
N GLY A 26 2.37 5.88 0.99
CA GLY A 26 1.11 6.28 0.40
C GLY A 26 -0.04 6.28 1.39
N THR A 27 -1.24 6.51 0.87
CA THR A 27 -2.48 6.53 1.64
C THR A 27 -3.49 5.60 0.98
N VAL A 28 -4.12 4.72 1.76
CA VAL A 28 -5.29 3.96 1.30
C VAL A 28 -6.36 4.97 0.89
N ASP A 29 -6.88 4.84 -0.33
CA ASP A 29 -7.87 5.76 -0.86
C ASP A 29 -9.11 5.81 0.04
N ALA A 30 -9.55 7.02 0.39
CA ALA A 30 -10.67 7.24 1.29
C ALA A 30 -12.04 7.00 0.64
N ALA A 31 -12.12 7.08 -0.69
CA ALA A 31 -13.34 7.01 -1.47
C ALA A 31 -13.61 5.61 -2.05
N ILE A 32 -12.61 4.72 -2.06
CA ILE A 32 -12.70 3.37 -2.62
C ILE A 32 -12.55 2.35 -1.49
N ALA A 33 -13.59 1.55 -1.28
CA ALA A 33 -13.55 0.47 -0.31
C ALA A 33 -12.55 -0.63 -0.77
N PRO A 34 -11.83 -1.28 0.16
CA PRO A 34 -11.04 -2.47 -0.18
C PRO A 34 -11.94 -3.59 -0.71
N GLU A 35 -11.46 -4.30 -1.72
CA GLU A 35 -12.21 -5.37 -2.40
C GLU A 35 -11.54 -6.74 -2.16
N PRO A 36 -12.29 -7.85 -2.19
CA PRO A 36 -11.70 -9.19 -2.16
C PRO A 36 -10.72 -9.41 -3.32
N ASN A 37 -9.55 -9.98 -3.01
CA ASN A 37 -8.58 -10.35 -4.02
C ASN A 37 -9.00 -11.65 -4.70
N ALA A 38 -9.52 -11.55 -5.92
CA ALA A 38 -9.95 -12.71 -6.72
C ALA A 38 -8.81 -13.41 -7.47
N HIS A 39 -7.55 -12.96 -7.32
CA HIS A 39 -6.43 -13.55 -8.03
C HIS A 39 -6.16 -15.00 -7.57
N PRO A 40 -5.78 -15.94 -8.47
CA PRO A 40 -5.50 -17.33 -8.08
C PRO A 40 -4.37 -17.51 -7.05
N GLN A 41 -3.51 -16.51 -6.88
CA GLN A 41 -2.42 -16.49 -5.89
C GLN A 41 -2.73 -15.60 -4.67
N ALA A 42 -3.98 -15.18 -4.53
CA ALA A 42 -4.43 -14.46 -3.35
C ALA A 42 -4.40 -15.40 -2.13
N LEU A 43 -4.10 -14.84 -0.97
CA LEU A 43 -4.30 -15.55 0.30
C LEU A 43 -5.79 -15.54 0.67
N ASP A 44 -6.23 -16.50 1.50
CA ASP A 44 -7.62 -16.56 1.97
C ASP A 44 -8.03 -15.27 2.68
N GLY A 45 -9.10 -14.64 2.20
CA GLY A 45 -9.60 -13.38 2.74
C GLY A 45 -8.72 -12.16 2.43
N GLU A 46 -7.73 -12.28 1.55
CA GLU A 46 -6.88 -11.17 1.14
C GLU A 46 -7.71 -10.09 0.43
N LEU A 47 -7.43 -8.84 0.76
CA LEU A 47 -8.07 -7.68 0.14
C LEU A 47 -7.07 -6.95 -0.75
N VAL A 48 -7.60 -6.34 -1.81
CA VAL A 48 -6.91 -5.36 -2.65
C VAL A 48 -7.31 -3.96 -2.19
N TYR A 49 -6.31 -3.10 -2.06
CA TYR A 49 -6.48 -1.72 -1.64
C TYR A 49 -6.07 -0.80 -2.76
N MET A 50 -6.89 0.20 -3.02
CA MET A 50 -6.46 1.32 -3.85
C MET A 50 -5.58 2.25 -3.01
N VAL A 51 -4.33 2.48 -3.42
CA VAL A 51 -3.37 3.31 -2.68
C VAL A 51 -2.90 4.47 -3.54
N ALA A 52 -3.06 5.70 -3.04
CA ALA A 52 -2.48 6.89 -3.62
C ALA A 52 -1.06 7.10 -3.09
N PHE A 53 -0.09 7.25 -3.98
CA PHE A 53 1.33 7.36 -3.64
C PHE A 53 1.70 8.80 -3.31
N ASP A 54 2.58 9.01 -2.33
CA ASP A 54 3.04 10.35 -1.96
C ASP A 54 3.93 10.96 -3.05
N SER A 55 4.71 10.10 -3.70
CA SER A 55 5.54 10.44 -4.85
C SER A 55 5.21 9.52 -6.02
N PRO A 56 5.29 10.00 -7.28
CA PRO A 56 5.03 9.14 -8.43
C PRO A 56 6.04 7.99 -8.52
N GLN A 57 5.57 6.80 -8.90
CA GLN A 57 6.36 5.57 -8.96
C GLN A 57 6.41 5.03 -10.39
N TYR A 58 7.52 4.38 -10.71
CA TYR A 58 7.70 3.64 -11.95
C TYR A 58 7.67 2.14 -11.69
N THR A 59 7.16 1.38 -12.66
CA THR A 59 7.27 -0.08 -12.62
C THR A 59 8.71 -0.52 -12.86
N SER A 60 9.05 -1.76 -12.51
CA SER A 60 10.36 -2.38 -12.77
C SER A 60 10.79 -2.25 -14.23
N ASP A 61 9.84 -2.31 -15.17
CA ASP A 61 10.05 -2.19 -16.61
C ASP A 61 10.17 -0.74 -17.09
N GLY A 62 9.97 0.24 -16.20
CA GLY A 62 10.09 1.67 -16.47
C GLY A 62 8.79 2.37 -16.84
N ASP A 63 7.64 1.71 -16.76
CA ASP A 63 6.35 2.35 -17.03
C ASP A 63 5.94 3.31 -15.92
N GLY A 64 5.30 4.42 -16.28
CA GLY A 64 4.82 5.43 -15.35
C GLY A 64 5.10 6.86 -15.81
N PRO A 65 5.13 7.85 -14.90
CA PRO A 65 4.99 7.69 -13.46
C PRO A 65 3.53 7.52 -13.00
N PHE A 66 3.26 6.48 -12.22
CA PHE A 66 1.97 6.24 -11.59
C PHE A 66 1.85 6.97 -10.25
N ARG A 67 0.68 7.50 -9.95
CA ARG A 67 0.38 8.16 -8.66
C ARG A 67 -0.54 7.34 -7.77
N LYS A 68 -1.03 6.22 -8.27
CA LYS A 68 -2.05 5.41 -7.61
C LYS A 68 -2.11 4.03 -8.26
N ALA A 69 -2.31 2.99 -7.45
CA ALA A 69 -2.50 1.63 -7.95
C ALA A 69 -3.29 0.78 -6.96
N GLN A 70 -3.79 -0.37 -7.46
CA GLN A 70 -4.24 -1.46 -6.63
C GLN A 70 -3.03 -2.20 -6.04
N VAL A 71 -3.03 -2.40 -4.73
CA VAL A 71 -1.96 -3.08 -3.99
C VAL A 71 -2.60 -4.12 -3.08
N TRP A 72 -2.05 -5.33 -3.08
CA TRP A 72 -2.59 -6.42 -2.27
C TRP A 72 -2.23 -6.20 -0.80
N GLY A 73 -3.13 -6.61 0.10
CA GLY A 73 -3.03 -6.32 1.53
C GLY A 73 -1.73 -6.79 2.17
N ARG A 74 -1.16 -7.92 1.73
CA ARG A 74 0.11 -8.43 2.26
C ARG A 74 1.32 -7.53 1.96
N TYR A 75 1.23 -6.66 0.95
CA TYR A 75 2.27 -5.70 0.59
C TYR A 75 2.05 -4.31 1.20
N LEU A 76 1.13 -4.20 2.16
CA LEU A 76 0.88 -2.96 2.87
C LEU A 76 1.19 -3.13 4.35
N ARG A 77 2.02 -2.21 4.86
CA ARG A 77 2.24 -2.04 6.29
C ARG A 77 1.66 -0.70 6.72
N GLY A 78 0.78 -0.70 7.72
CA GLY A 78 0.27 0.54 8.31
C GLY A 78 1.40 1.27 9.02
N GLU A 79 1.52 2.58 8.82
CA GLU A 79 2.35 3.38 9.70
C GLU A 79 1.72 3.38 11.09
N PRO A 80 2.50 3.23 12.18
CA PRO A 80 1.96 3.48 13.51
C PRO A 80 1.40 4.91 13.50
N GLY A 81 0.10 5.05 13.75
CA GLY A 81 -0.48 6.38 13.96
C GLY A 81 0.29 7.10 15.07
N PRO A 82 0.26 8.45 15.13
CA PRO A 82 0.87 9.14 16.25
C PRO A 82 0.30 8.53 17.54
N GLY A 83 1.15 7.84 18.30
CA GLY A 83 0.76 7.25 19.57
C GLY A 83 0.10 8.33 20.44
N PRO A 84 -0.75 7.96 21.42
CA PRO A 84 -1.46 8.93 22.23
C PRO A 84 -0.48 9.97 22.75
N ARG A 85 -0.70 11.24 22.39
CA ARG A 85 0.11 12.38 22.81
C ARG A 85 0.08 12.38 24.34
N LYS A 86 1.17 11.96 24.99
CA LYS A 86 1.34 12.13 26.44
C LYS A 86 1.22 13.62 26.72
N VAL A 87 0.13 14.02 27.36
CA VAL A 87 -0.02 15.38 27.89
C VAL A 87 0.92 15.47 29.09
N PRO A 88 1.92 16.37 29.10
CA PRO A 88 2.70 16.61 30.32
C PRO A 88 1.74 17.18 31.37
N GLY A 89 1.74 16.56 32.56
CA GLY A 89 1.08 17.09 33.76
C GLY A 89 1.94 18.14 34.45
#